data_AF-A0A2D5TH61-F1
#
_entry.id   AF-A0A2D5TH61-F1
#
_cell.length_a   1.000
_cell.length_b   1.000
_cell.length_c   1.000
_cell.angle_alpha   90.00
_cell.angle_beta   90.00
_cell.angle_gamma   90.00
#
_symmetry.space_group_name_H-M   'P 1'
#
loop_
_entity.id
_entity.type
_entity.pdbx_description
1 polymer ?
#
loop_
_entity_poly.entity_id
_entity_poly.type
_entity_poly.pdbx_seq_one_letter_code
_entity_poly.pdbx_strand_id
1 'polypeptide(L)'
;MLSKIAAILDALLSVIKNHVSLLYSMPRTRSVGEFSAKKTVKKKSNKKKSNKGKTPQKEGFTQGITPTEGESVFESYLSVLTHLLGTQEIYENIVDEFSDVVTIQEVTGKNRNPTLETKTFNPIIYYYKLKNADDDEAERETHYRVYSYEKNESSRRKNTFKWKIIDPYDLYQKKDSHGFCQMFAFYIATNNTIGFIDKTKVKETMTKEHLKLIHTHNTFECLQKTITLIENLPASIKNALKTEFSDLEKDPVNGIPPNMKFSDFVEDLKRFKVTDLDDYIETLK
;
A
#
# COMPACT_ATOMS: atom_id res chain seq x y z
N MET A 1 7.05 28.76 21.43
CA MET A 1 7.26 28.03 20.17
C MET A 1 6.77 26.58 20.27
N LEU A 2 7.04 25.87 21.37
CA LEU A 2 6.49 24.52 21.67
C LEU A 2 4.94 24.46 21.71
N SER A 3 4.26 25.50 22.20
CA SER A 3 2.78 25.53 22.25
C SER A 3 2.10 25.63 20.88
N LYS A 4 2.79 26.12 19.85
CA LYS A 4 2.22 26.24 18.49
C LYS A 4 2.29 24.94 17.70
N ILE A 5 3.19 24.01 18.06
CA ILE A 5 3.35 22.71 17.39
C ILE A 5 2.43 21.66 18.01
N ALA A 6 2.27 21.66 19.34
CA ALA A 6 1.25 20.84 20.01
C ALA A 6 -0.16 21.16 19.49
N ALA A 7 -0.46 22.43 19.25
CA ALA A 7 -1.73 22.84 18.65
C ALA A 7 -1.95 22.33 17.22
N ILE A 8 -0.89 22.09 16.44
CA ILE A 8 -0.98 21.54 15.06
C ILE A 8 -1.19 20.03 15.11
N LEU A 9 -0.54 19.32 16.03
CA LEU A 9 -0.74 17.88 16.27
C LEU A 9 -2.13 17.61 16.87
N ASP A 10 -2.58 18.42 17.82
CA ASP A 10 -3.96 18.36 18.33
C ASP A 10 -4.98 18.74 17.25
N ALA A 11 -4.64 19.68 16.34
CA ALA A 11 -5.49 19.98 15.19
C ALA A 11 -5.55 18.83 14.19
N LEU A 12 -4.43 18.15 13.89
CA LEU A 12 -4.40 16.96 13.04
C LEU A 12 -5.18 15.79 13.69
N LEU A 13 -4.96 15.53 14.97
CA LEU A 13 -5.72 14.53 15.74
C LEU A 13 -7.21 14.90 15.85
N SER A 14 -7.55 16.18 15.93
CA SER A 14 -8.92 16.70 15.94
C SER A 14 -9.59 16.60 14.57
N VAL A 15 -8.87 16.87 13.47
CA VAL A 15 -9.37 16.68 12.10
C VAL A 15 -9.62 15.20 11.82
N ILE A 16 -8.71 14.31 12.25
CA ILE A 16 -8.89 12.86 12.19
C ILE A 16 -10.11 12.42 13.01
N LYS A 17 -10.29 12.94 14.23
CA LYS A 17 -11.46 12.63 15.10
C LYS A 17 -12.79 13.22 14.58
N ASN A 18 -12.78 14.42 14.00
CA ASN A 18 -13.98 15.10 13.49
C ASN A 18 -14.45 14.49 12.16
N HIS A 19 -13.55 13.99 11.30
CA HIS A 19 -13.95 13.20 10.13
C HIS A 19 -14.63 11.88 10.52
N VAL A 20 -14.28 11.30 11.67
CA VAL A 20 -14.96 10.12 12.24
C VAL A 20 -16.35 10.49 12.79
N SER A 21 -16.52 11.66 13.40
CA SER A 21 -17.81 12.09 13.98
C SER A 21 -18.84 12.57 12.95
N LEU A 22 -18.41 13.19 11.83
CA LEU A 22 -19.32 13.70 10.79
C LEU A 22 -20.00 12.58 9.96
N LEU A 23 -19.52 11.34 10.07
CA LEU A 23 -20.13 10.16 9.44
C LEU A 23 -21.27 9.54 10.28
N TYR A 24 -21.55 10.03 11.50
CA TYR A 24 -22.58 9.51 12.40
C TYR A 24 -23.86 10.36 12.51
N SER A 25 -23.98 11.45 11.73
CA SER A 25 -25.14 12.33 11.79
C SER A 25 -25.71 12.62 10.41
N MET A 26 -26.50 11.69 9.87
CA MET A 26 -27.53 12.01 8.87
C MET A 26 -28.83 11.20 9.11
N PRO A 27 -30.00 11.78 8.77
CA PRO A 27 -31.28 11.42 9.38
C PRO A 27 -31.94 10.23 8.69
N ARG A 28 -32.56 9.33 9.49
CA ARG A 28 -33.48 8.29 9.00
C ARG A 28 -34.75 8.94 8.45
N THR A 29 -34.95 8.88 7.14
CA THR A 29 -36.28 9.05 6.53
C THR A 29 -37.09 7.76 6.61
N ARG A 30 -38.30 7.87 7.16
CA ARG A 30 -39.34 6.83 7.16
C ARG A 30 -39.87 6.59 5.75
N SER A 31 -40.15 5.33 5.41
CA SER A 31 -41.30 5.00 4.57
C SER A 31 -41.97 3.70 5.04
N VAL A 32 -43.29 3.80 5.15
CA VAL A 32 -44.26 2.79 5.56
C VAL A 32 -44.61 1.89 4.37
N GLY A 33 -44.89 0.62 4.64
CA GLY A 33 -45.45 -0.31 3.66
C GLY A 33 -45.83 -1.63 4.34
N GLU A 34 -46.99 -1.67 4.99
CA GLU A 34 -47.67 -2.90 5.41
C GLU A 34 -48.08 -3.72 4.18
N PHE A 35 -47.95 -5.05 4.25
CA PHE A 35 -49.01 -5.98 3.83
C PHE A 35 -48.85 -7.36 4.47
N SER A 36 -50.00 -7.96 4.80
CA SER A 36 -50.21 -9.07 5.73
C SER A 36 -50.32 -10.45 5.04
N ALA A 37 -49.72 -11.44 5.70
CA ALA A 37 -50.08 -12.86 5.88
C ALA A 37 -50.77 -13.69 4.76
N LYS A 38 -50.20 -14.88 4.45
CA LYS A 38 -50.66 -16.22 4.95
C LYS A 38 -49.99 -17.43 4.25
N LYS A 39 -49.71 -18.47 5.07
CA LYS A 39 -49.55 -19.93 4.80
C LYS A 39 -48.34 -20.36 3.93
N THR A 40 -47.59 -21.43 4.22
CA THR A 40 -48.00 -22.77 4.69
C THR A 40 -46.78 -23.54 5.23
N VAL A 41 -46.95 -24.30 6.31
CA VAL A 41 -45.96 -25.27 6.83
C VAL A 41 -46.13 -26.61 6.10
N LYS A 42 -45.09 -27.15 5.46
CA LYS A 42 -44.90 -28.61 5.25
C LYS A 42 -43.40 -29.02 5.17
N LYS A 43 -43.02 -29.79 6.19
CA LYS A 43 -42.00 -30.85 6.39
C LYS A 43 -40.82 -31.05 5.39
N LYS A 44 -39.61 -30.93 5.99
CA LYS A 44 -38.39 -31.79 5.95
C LYS A 44 -38.06 -32.61 4.69
N SER A 45 -36.85 -32.39 4.16
CA SER A 45 -35.91 -33.48 3.87
C SER A 45 -34.46 -33.04 4.13
N ASN A 46 -33.70 -33.93 4.75
CA ASN A 46 -32.29 -33.75 5.12
C ASN A 46 -31.40 -33.62 3.88
N LYS A 47 -30.63 -32.54 3.80
CA LYS A 47 -29.30 -32.57 3.21
C LYS A 47 -28.44 -31.57 3.98
N LYS A 48 -27.52 -32.08 4.82
CA LYS A 48 -26.39 -31.30 5.34
C LYS A 48 -25.58 -30.84 4.13
N LYS A 49 -25.93 -29.67 3.57
CA LYS A 49 -24.99 -28.88 2.78
C LYS A 49 -24.05 -28.27 3.81
N SER A 50 -22.76 -28.51 3.67
CA SER A 50 -21.77 -27.68 4.32
C SER A 50 -22.02 -26.25 3.83
N ASN A 51 -22.47 -25.38 4.73
CA ASN A 51 -22.40 -23.96 4.50
C ASN A 51 -20.90 -23.64 4.46
N LYS A 52 -20.32 -23.59 3.25
CA LYS A 52 -19.20 -22.68 3.01
C LYS A 52 -19.75 -21.31 3.41
N GLY A 53 -19.36 -20.84 4.59
CA GLY A 53 -19.74 -19.52 5.06
C GLY A 53 -19.34 -18.54 3.98
N LYS A 54 -20.30 -17.79 3.46
CA LYS A 54 -19.97 -16.60 2.66
C LYS A 54 -19.18 -15.70 3.61
N THR A 55 -17.89 -15.57 3.36
CA THR A 55 -17.08 -14.53 3.99
C THR A 55 -17.80 -13.21 3.76
N PRO A 56 -18.07 -12.41 4.81
CA PRO A 56 -18.86 -11.20 4.66
C PRO A 56 -18.14 -10.26 3.67
N GLN A 57 -18.79 -9.98 2.54
CA GLN A 57 -18.35 -8.94 1.61
C GLN A 57 -18.36 -7.61 2.35
N LYS A 58 -17.31 -6.81 2.17
CA LYS A 58 -17.26 -5.46 2.72
C LYS A 58 -18.35 -4.61 2.07
N GLU A 59 -19.16 -3.95 2.89
CA GLU A 59 -20.31 -3.18 2.42
C GLU A 59 -19.89 -2.10 1.41
N GLY A 60 -20.53 -2.07 0.24
CA GLY A 60 -20.26 -1.11 -0.83
C GLY A 60 -19.19 -1.51 -1.85
N PHE A 61 -18.61 -2.71 -1.76
CA PHE A 61 -17.68 -3.26 -2.76
C PHE A 61 -18.44 -3.98 -3.88
N THR A 62 -17.98 -3.84 -5.13
CA THR A 62 -18.73 -4.30 -6.31
C THR A 62 -18.87 -5.83 -6.40
N GLN A 63 -17.85 -6.57 -5.96
CA GLN A 63 -17.87 -8.03 -5.71
C GLN A 63 -16.84 -8.44 -4.64
N GLY A 64 -15.76 -7.67 -4.50
CA GLY A 64 -14.75 -7.80 -3.45
C GLY A 64 -13.74 -8.93 -3.69
N ILE A 65 -12.44 -8.63 -3.71
CA ILE A 65 -11.40 -9.65 -3.54
C ILE A 65 -11.64 -10.37 -2.20
N THR A 66 -11.60 -11.69 -2.23
CA THR A 66 -11.84 -12.54 -1.06
C THR A 66 -10.50 -12.97 -0.44
N PRO A 67 -10.31 -12.80 0.88
CA PRO A 67 -9.13 -13.32 1.56
C PRO A 67 -8.98 -14.84 1.43
N THR A 68 -7.75 -15.31 1.23
CA THR A 68 -7.46 -16.72 0.90
C THR A 68 -6.63 -17.43 1.97
N GLU A 69 -5.83 -16.71 2.74
CA GLU A 69 -4.86 -17.20 3.73
C GLU A 69 -5.11 -16.65 5.14
N GLY A 70 -6.30 -16.10 5.40
CA GLY A 70 -6.68 -15.54 6.70
C GLY A 70 -6.19 -14.09 6.91
N GLU A 71 -5.69 -13.48 5.85
CA GLU A 71 -5.32 -12.08 5.78
C GLU A 71 -6.54 -11.13 5.85
N SER A 72 -6.28 -9.85 6.12
CA SER A 72 -7.35 -8.84 6.07
C SER A 72 -7.79 -8.56 4.63
N VAL A 73 -9.03 -8.07 4.43
CA VAL A 73 -9.49 -7.69 3.08
C VAL A 73 -8.58 -6.64 2.45
N PHE A 74 -8.08 -5.68 3.25
CA PHE A 74 -7.10 -4.70 2.77
C PHE A 74 -5.82 -5.37 2.26
N GLU A 75 -5.31 -6.35 3.00
CA GLU A 75 -4.11 -7.08 2.65
C GLU A 75 -4.27 -7.91 1.36
N SER A 76 -5.43 -8.52 1.12
CA SER A 76 -5.70 -9.22 -0.15
C SER A 76 -5.69 -8.25 -1.35
N TYR A 77 -6.32 -7.08 -1.20
CA TYR A 77 -6.29 -6.03 -2.22
C TYR A 77 -4.87 -5.51 -2.45
N LEU A 78 -4.12 -5.36 -1.36
CA LEU A 78 -2.76 -4.91 -1.42
C LEU A 78 -1.86 -5.92 -2.14
N SER A 79 -1.99 -7.21 -1.83
CA SER A 79 -1.25 -8.29 -2.50
C SER A 79 -1.39 -8.18 -4.02
N VAL A 80 -2.62 -8.11 -4.52
CA VAL A 80 -2.89 -7.94 -5.96
C VAL A 80 -2.28 -6.64 -6.50
N LEU A 81 -2.46 -5.51 -5.82
CA LEU A 81 -1.89 -4.23 -6.27
C LEU A 81 -0.36 -4.30 -6.37
N THR A 82 0.28 -4.95 -5.41
CA THR A 82 1.74 -5.03 -5.31
C THR A 82 2.32 -6.01 -6.30
N HIS A 83 1.61 -7.09 -6.64
CA HIS A 83 1.96 -7.95 -7.76
C HIS A 83 1.97 -7.16 -9.07
N LEU A 84 0.86 -6.47 -9.37
CA LEU A 84 0.75 -5.68 -10.61
C LEU A 84 1.86 -4.63 -10.76
N LEU A 85 2.15 -3.92 -9.68
CA LEU A 85 3.17 -2.87 -9.65
C LEU A 85 4.59 -3.43 -9.50
N GLY A 86 4.71 -4.71 -9.14
CA GLY A 86 5.98 -5.43 -8.95
C GLY A 86 6.44 -6.18 -10.20
N THR A 87 5.57 -6.31 -11.21
CA THR A 87 5.97 -6.76 -12.55
C THR A 87 7.02 -5.80 -13.09
N GLN A 88 8.23 -6.31 -13.30
CA GLN A 88 9.41 -5.49 -13.61
C GLN A 88 9.17 -4.53 -14.79
N GLU A 89 8.63 -5.03 -15.89
CA GLU A 89 8.33 -4.20 -17.07
C GLU A 89 7.32 -3.08 -16.75
N ILE A 90 6.26 -3.36 -15.98
CA ILE A 90 5.27 -2.34 -15.59
C ILE A 90 5.94 -1.30 -14.69
N TYR A 91 6.74 -1.73 -13.73
CA TYR A 91 7.40 -0.84 -12.79
C TYR A 91 8.43 0.07 -13.47
N GLU A 92 9.27 -0.49 -14.35
CA GLU A 92 10.23 0.26 -15.17
C GLU A 92 9.52 1.33 -16.01
N ASN A 93 8.45 0.96 -16.73
CA ASN A 93 7.66 1.90 -17.52
C ASN A 93 7.02 3.01 -16.66
N ILE A 94 6.58 2.70 -15.43
CA ILE A 94 6.08 3.72 -14.50
C ILE A 94 7.19 4.68 -14.09
N VAL A 95 8.39 4.18 -13.76
CA VAL A 95 9.51 5.04 -13.37
C VAL A 95 9.92 5.96 -14.52
N ASP A 96 10.06 5.41 -15.73
CA ASP A 96 10.48 6.14 -16.93
C ASP A 96 9.47 7.24 -17.32
N GLU A 97 8.17 7.02 -17.11
CA GLU A 97 7.13 8.02 -17.37
C GLU A 97 7.24 9.23 -16.43
N PHE A 98 7.72 9.03 -15.20
CA PHE A 98 7.76 10.08 -14.18
C PHE A 98 9.13 10.71 -14.00
N SER A 99 10.20 10.05 -14.42
CA SER A 99 11.55 10.56 -14.27
C SER A 99 12.48 10.03 -15.35
N ASP A 100 13.14 10.96 -16.03
CA ASP A 100 14.23 10.73 -16.98
C ASP A 100 15.58 10.45 -16.30
N VAL A 101 15.64 10.61 -14.98
CA VAL A 101 16.90 10.53 -14.20
C VAL A 101 16.94 9.37 -13.22
N VAL A 102 15.79 8.89 -12.75
CA VAL A 102 15.73 7.78 -11.79
C VAL A 102 15.89 6.47 -12.55
N THR A 103 16.89 5.67 -12.15
CA THR A 103 17.10 4.32 -12.72
C THR A 103 16.74 3.24 -11.73
N ILE A 104 16.36 2.06 -12.23
CA ILE A 104 16.11 0.87 -11.42
C ILE A 104 17.27 -0.13 -11.60
N GLN A 105 17.77 -0.72 -10.52
CA GLN A 105 18.83 -1.75 -10.58
C GLN A 105 18.54 -2.92 -9.63
N GLU A 106 18.67 -4.14 -10.11
CA GLU A 106 18.79 -5.32 -9.24
C GLU A 106 20.22 -5.46 -8.72
N VAL A 107 20.38 -5.77 -7.44
CA VAL A 107 21.69 -6.05 -6.82
C VAL A 107 21.74 -7.43 -6.20
N THR A 108 22.93 -8.05 -6.23
CA THR A 108 23.19 -9.41 -5.73
C THR A 108 23.35 -9.48 -4.21
N GLY A 109 22.33 -9.01 -3.49
CA GLY A 109 22.17 -9.17 -2.04
C GLY A 109 22.09 -7.87 -1.24
N LYS A 110 21.56 -7.98 -0.02
CA LYS A 110 21.18 -6.87 0.88
C LYS A 110 22.27 -5.82 1.16
N ASN A 111 23.54 -6.21 1.14
CA ASN A 111 24.68 -5.36 1.50
C ASN A 111 25.45 -4.85 0.28
N ARG A 112 24.94 -5.07 -0.94
CA ARG A 112 25.52 -4.54 -2.18
C ARG A 112 24.93 -3.16 -2.49
N ASN A 113 25.78 -2.28 -3.00
CA ASN A 113 25.35 -0.99 -3.54
C ASN A 113 25.06 -1.15 -5.05
N PRO A 114 24.15 -0.35 -5.61
CA PRO A 114 23.97 -0.29 -7.06
C PRO A 114 25.24 0.25 -7.73
N THR A 115 25.37 -0.03 -9.02
CA THR A 115 26.48 0.47 -9.83
C THR A 115 26.24 1.93 -10.16
N LEU A 116 27.24 2.76 -9.89
CA LEU A 116 27.20 4.18 -10.23
C LEU A 116 27.73 4.39 -11.64
N GLU A 117 26.94 5.07 -12.46
CA GLU A 117 27.46 5.63 -13.70
C GLU A 117 28.38 6.82 -13.39
N THR A 118 29.46 6.95 -14.16
CA THR A 118 30.44 8.02 -13.91
C THR A 118 29.80 9.38 -14.11
N LYS A 119 29.90 10.25 -13.09
CA LYS A 119 29.49 11.68 -13.10
C LYS A 119 27.98 11.95 -13.06
N THR A 120 27.13 10.99 -12.70
CA THR A 120 25.71 11.26 -12.42
C THR A 120 25.46 11.31 -10.91
N PHE A 121 24.54 12.20 -10.49
CA PHE A 121 24.11 12.36 -9.09
C PHE A 121 22.63 12.04 -8.93
N ASN A 122 22.10 11.25 -9.87
CA ASN A 122 20.68 10.94 -9.93
C ASN A 122 20.33 9.84 -8.94
N PRO A 123 19.14 9.87 -8.32
CA PRO A 123 18.69 8.80 -7.45
C PRO A 123 18.56 7.47 -8.21
N ILE A 124 18.97 6.39 -7.57
CA ILE A 124 18.82 5.02 -8.09
C ILE A 124 17.87 4.27 -7.17
N ILE A 125 16.76 3.78 -7.70
CA ILE A 125 15.95 2.77 -7.03
C ILE A 125 16.68 1.45 -7.24
N TYR A 126 16.92 0.69 -6.18
CA TYR A 126 17.53 -0.62 -6.31
C TYR A 126 16.85 -1.63 -5.42
N TYR A 127 16.82 -2.88 -5.86
CA TYR A 127 16.21 -3.96 -5.13
C TYR A 127 17.12 -5.18 -5.06
N TYR A 128 16.89 -6.01 -4.05
CA TYR A 128 17.53 -7.31 -3.93
C TYR A 128 16.49 -8.32 -3.49
N LYS A 129 16.71 -9.56 -3.92
CA LYS A 129 15.88 -10.69 -3.53
C LYS A 129 16.49 -11.38 -2.32
N LEU A 130 15.71 -11.55 -1.26
CA LEU A 130 16.11 -12.32 -0.09
C LEU A 130 16.00 -13.82 -0.41
N LYS A 131 17.13 -14.52 -0.30
CA LYS A 131 17.16 -15.98 -0.32
C LYS A 131 16.67 -16.52 1.03
N ASN A 132 15.94 -17.63 1.00
CA ASN A 132 15.65 -18.37 2.22
C ASN A 132 16.91 -18.98 2.80
N ALA A 133 17.02 -18.94 4.13
CA ALA A 133 18.10 -19.61 4.85
C ALA A 133 18.03 -21.15 4.72
N ASP A 134 16.83 -21.68 4.42
CA ASP A 134 16.53 -23.12 4.43
C ASP A 134 16.15 -23.69 3.05
N ASP A 135 16.11 -22.86 2.00
CA ASP A 135 15.72 -23.29 0.66
C ASP A 135 16.41 -22.43 -0.40
N ASP A 136 17.43 -23.00 -1.05
CA ASP A 136 18.29 -22.31 -2.01
C ASP A 136 17.52 -21.89 -3.30
N GLU A 137 16.32 -22.42 -3.53
CA GLU A 137 15.50 -22.15 -4.73
C GLU A 137 14.34 -21.18 -4.50
N ALA A 138 13.93 -20.90 -3.25
CA ALA A 138 12.78 -20.05 -2.96
C ALA A 138 13.19 -18.61 -2.61
N GLU A 139 13.02 -17.69 -3.57
CA GLU A 139 13.09 -16.24 -3.36
C GLU A 139 11.88 -15.80 -2.52
N ARG A 140 12.08 -15.28 -1.30
CA ARG A 140 10.95 -14.96 -0.40
C ARG A 140 10.45 -13.53 -0.49
N GLU A 141 11.34 -12.56 -0.68
CA GLU A 141 10.95 -11.14 -0.56
C GLU A 141 11.88 -10.24 -1.36
N THR A 142 11.29 -9.40 -2.21
CA THR A 142 11.99 -8.32 -2.91
C THR A 142 11.92 -7.06 -2.06
N HIS A 143 13.07 -6.52 -1.67
CA HIS A 143 13.13 -5.26 -0.92
C HIS A 143 13.71 -4.13 -1.75
N TYR A 144 13.01 -3.00 -1.80
CA TYR A 144 13.40 -1.81 -2.56
C TYR A 144 13.99 -0.73 -1.65
N ARG A 145 15.07 -0.10 -2.12
CA ARG A 145 15.77 1.00 -1.46
C ARG A 145 16.12 2.08 -2.47
N VAL A 146 16.48 3.25 -1.95
CA VAL A 146 16.96 4.36 -2.78
C VAL A 146 18.41 4.67 -2.45
N TYR A 147 19.25 4.74 -3.47
CA TYR A 147 20.60 5.26 -3.37
C TYR A 147 20.61 6.69 -3.90
N SER A 148 20.86 7.66 -3.01
CA SER A 148 20.74 9.09 -3.34
C SER A 148 21.96 9.87 -2.88
N TYR A 149 22.27 10.94 -3.61
CA TYR A 149 23.40 11.82 -3.35
C TYR A 149 22.97 12.99 -2.46
N GLU A 150 23.44 13.04 -1.21
CA GLU A 150 23.10 14.12 -0.28
C GLU A 150 24.31 14.97 0.08
N LYS A 151 24.03 16.23 0.45
CA LYS A 151 25.06 17.12 1.01
C LYS A 151 25.51 16.56 2.36
N ASN A 152 26.81 16.41 2.53
CA ASN A 152 27.38 15.92 3.78
C ASN A 152 27.45 17.07 4.81
N GLU A 153 26.41 17.17 5.64
CA GLU A 153 26.30 18.21 6.67
C GLU A 153 27.32 18.09 7.81
N SER A 154 27.89 16.89 8.04
CA SER A 154 28.87 16.66 9.12
C SER A 154 30.32 16.96 8.73
N SER A 155 30.56 17.30 7.46
CA SER A 155 31.90 17.62 6.98
C SER A 155 32.29 19.06 7.29
N ARG A 156 33.51 19.23 7.80
CA ARG A 156 34.13 20.56 8.01
C ARG A 156 34.36 21.30 6.69
N ARG A 157 34.37 20.61 5.55
CA ARG A 157 34.51 21.21 4.22
C ARG A 157 33.13 21.53 3.65
N LYS A 158 32.87 22.81 3.36
CA LYS A 158 31.67 23.25 2.63
C LYS A 158 31.57 22.48 1.31
N ASN A 159 30.41 21.91 1.00
CA ASN A 159 30.09 21.20 -0.25
C ASN A 159 30.76 19.85 -0.48
N THR A 160 31.08 19.11 0.58
CA THR A 160 31.25 17.66 0.41
C THR A 160 29.89 17.00 0.30
N PHE A 161 29.74 16.06 -0.61
CA PHE A 161 28.54 15.28 -0.79
C PHE A 161 28.89 13.80 -0.58
N LYS A 162 27.89 12.99 -0.22
CA LYS A 162 28.05 11.56 -0.03
C LYS A 162 26.83 10.83 -0.56
N TRP A 163 27.06 9.64 -1.08
CA TRP A 163 25.98 8.71 -1.34
C TRP A 163 25.41 8.18 -0.02
N LYS A 164 24.09 8.04 0.02
CA LYS A 164 23.35 7.50 1.14
C LYS A 164 22.34 6.47 0.65
N ILE A 165 22.26 5.39 1.40
CA ILE A 165 21.18 4.42 1.28
C ILE A 165 20.01 4.92 2.12
N ILE A 166 18.84 4.99 1.50
CA ILE A 166 17.58 5.31 2.12
C ILE A 166 16.71 4.06 2.05
N ASP A 167 16.42 3.48 3.20
CA ASP A 167 15.48 2.37 3.33
C ASP A 167 14.08 2.94 3.66
N PRO A 168 13.03 2.66 2.86
CA PRO A 168 11.66 3.05 3.18
C PRO A 168 11.23 2.68 4.60
N TYR A 169 11.72 1.54 5.12
CA TYR A 169 11.46 1.09 6.48
C TYR A 169 12.10 1.97 7.55
N ASP A 170 13.10 2.78 7.24
CA ASP A 170 13.72 3.69 8.21
C ASP A 170 12.99 5.03 8.29
N LEU A 171 12.22 5.39 7.26
CA LEU A 171 11.56 6.70 7.17
C LEU A 171 10.03 6.63 7.33
N TYR A 172 9.36 5.75 6.58
CA TYR A 172 7.91 5.86 6.37
C TYR A 172 7.15 4.57 6.65
N GLN A 173 7.75 3.43 6.33
CA GLN A 173 7.05 2.15 6.25
C GLN A 173 7.33 1.28 7.49
N LYS A 174 6.35 0.46 7.88
CA LYS A 174 6.56 -0.58 8.91
C LYS A 174 7.38 -1.73 8.31
N LYS A 175 8.33 -2.27 9.06
CA LYS A 175 9.08 -3.47 8.61
C LYS A 175 8.12 -4.62 8.34
N ASP A 176 8.49 -5.47 7.40
CA ASP A 176 7.75 -6.66 6.99
C ASP A 176 6.33 -6.37 6.43
N SER A 177 6.00 -5.10 6.16
CA SER A 177 4.82 -4.75 5.38
C SER A 177 5.05 -5.11 3.92
N HIS A 178 4.58 -6.29 3.53
CA HIS A 178 4.82 -6.83 2.20
C HIS A 178 4.26 -5.92 1.09
N GLY A 179 5.01 -5.83 -0.01
CA GLY A 179 4.54 -5.35 -1.31
C GLY A 179 4.57 -3.84 -1.56
N PHE A 180 4.55 -2.97 -0.54
CA PHE A 180 4.53 -1.52 -0.77
C PHE A 180 5.91 -0.83 -0.85
N CYS A 181 6.99 -1.55 -0.53
CA CYS A 181 8.33 -0.95 -0.45
C CYS A 181 8.80 -0.35 -1.78
N GLN A 182 8.39 -0.93 -2.91
CA GLN A 182 8.65 -0.39 -4.25
C GLN A 182 8.05 1.01 -4.44
N MET A 183 6.78 1.22 -4.08
CA MET A 183 6.13 2.52 -4.25
C MET A 183 6.68 3.57 -3.28
N PHE A 184 7.02 3.19 -2.04
CA PHE A 184 7.73 4.12 -1.16
C PHE A 184 9.10 4.51 -1.74
N ALA A 185 9.87 3.55 -2.27
CA ALA A 185 11.14 3.84 -2.93
C ALA A 185 10.96 4.76 -4.15
N PHE A 186 9.93 4.53 -4.96
CA PHE A 186 9.55 5.41 -6.07
C PHE A 186 9.29 6.84 -5.60
N TYR A 187 8.44 7.05 -4.60
CA TYR A 187 8.12 8.40 -4.10
C TYR A 187 9.33 9.09 -3.44
N ILE A 188 10.23 8.33 -2.81
CA ILE A 188 11.50 8.85 -2.29
C ILE A 188 12.40 9.30 -3.44
N ALA A 189 12.62 8.44 -4.44
CA ALA A 189 13.54 8.71 -5.54
C ALA A 189 13.08 9.87 -6.43
N THR A 190 11.77 10.03 -6.61
CA THR A 190 11.15 11.13 -7.36
C THR A 190 10.89 12.38 -6.51
N ASN A 191 11.32 12.40 -5.25
CA ASN A 191 11.10 13.50 -4.30
C ASN A 191 9.61 13.89 -4.14
N ASN A 192 8.70 12.93 -4.28
CA ASN A 192 7.25 13.09 -4.10
C ASN A 192 6.79 12.52 -2.75
N THR A 193 7.46 12.93 -1.67
CA THR A 193 7.19 12.46 -0.30
C THR A 193 6.24 13.37 0.49
N ILE A 194 5.64 14.39 -0.16
CA ILE A 194 4.66 15.29 0.49
C ILE A 194 3.46 14.45 0.95
N GLY A 195 3.05 14.60 2.21
CA GLY A 195 1.95 13.83 2.82
C GLY A 195 2.45 12.69 3.72
N PHE A 196 3.66 12.16 3.49
CA PHE A 196 4.27 11.19 4.38
C PHE A 196 4.86 11.84 5.64
N ILE A 197 4.75 11.13 6.76
CA ILE A 197 5.34 11.50 8.04
C ILE A 197 6.68 10.77 8.18
N ASP A 198 7.78 11.53 8.11
CA ASP A 198 9.14 11.03 8.35
C ASP A 198 9.37 10.79 9.85
N LYS A 199 9.41 9.51 10.25
CA LYS A 199 9.51 9.13 11.66
C LYS A 199 10.82 9.56 12.33
N THR A 200 11.87 9.81 11.55
CA THR A 200 13.18 10.26 12.06
C THR A 200 13.17 11.74 12.47
N LYS A 201 12.19 12.51 11.98
CA LYS A 201 12.03 13.94 12.27
C LYS A 201 11.05 14.22 13.41
N VAL A 202 10.39 13.21 13.95
CA VAL A 202 9.50 13.34 15.10
C VAL A 202 10.35 13.54 16.36
N LYS A 203 10.21 14.70 17.00
CA LYS A 203 11.07 15.11 18.13
C LYS A 203 10.65 14.51 19.48
N GLU A 204 9.46 13.94 19.55
CA GLU A 204 8.87 13.38 20.76
C GLU A 204 9.28 11.91 20.92
N THR A 205 9.32 11.43 22.16
CA THR A 205 9.52 10.02 22.44
C THR A 205 8.40 9.21 21.78
N MET A 206 8.75 8.40 20.78
CA MET A 206 7.78 7.59 20.05
C MET A 206 7.35 6.37 20.84
N THR A 207 6.07 6.31 21.19
CA THR A 207 5.42 5.11 21.73
C THR A 207 5.09 4.14 20.59
N LYS A 208 4.72 2.90 20.94
CA LYS A 208 4.27 1.91 19.95
C LYS A 208 3.01 2.38 19.23
N GLU A 209 2.09 3.01 19.96
CA GLU A 209 0.84 3.55 19.44
C GLU A 209 1.09 4.70 18.47
N HIS A 210 2.05 5.60 18.76
CA HIS A 210 2.45 6.66 17.83
C HIS A 210 3.03 6.09 16.53
N LEU A 211 3.91 5.09 16.63
CA LEU A 211 4.46 4.42 15.44
C LEU A 211 3.37 3.70 14.64
N LYS A 212 2.42 3.03 15.31
CA LYS A 212 1.27 2.41 14.64
C LYS A 212 0.51 3.44 13.82
N LEU A 213 0.13 4.57 14.43
CA LEU A 213 -0.61 5.64 13.74
C LEU A 213 0.17 6.20 12.53
N ILE A 214 1.48 6.42 12.68
CA ILE A 214 2.34 6.89 11.58
C ILE A 214 2.37 5.87 10.44
N HIS A 215 2.54 4.58 10.74
CA HIS A 215 2.56 3.54 9.72
C HIS A 215 1.20 3.40 9.03
N THR A 216 0.08 3.41 9.77
CA THR A 216 -1.27 3.40 9.20
C THR A 216 -1.48 4.60 8.26
N HIS A 217 -1.10 5.80 8.69
CA HIS A 217 -1.19 7.02 7.88
C HIS A 217 -0.34 6.90 6.61
N ASN A 218 0.95 6.56 6.74
CA ASN A 218 1.86 6.49 5.59
C ASN A 218 1.45 5.41 4.58
N THR A 219 0.98 4.25 5.04
CA THR A 219 0.47 3.20 4.15
C THR A 219 -0.79 3.67 3.42
N PHE A 220 -1.71 4.35 4.11
CA PHE A 220 -2.91 4.90 3.48
C PHE A 220 -2.58 5.99 2.44
N GLU A 221 -1.71 6.94 2.80
CA GLU A 221 -1.24 7.98 1.88
C GLU A 221 -0.54 7.36 0.66
N CYS A 222 0.26 6.30 0.86
CA CYS A 222 0.96 5.61 -0.22
C CYS A 222 -0.03 4.94 -1.17
N LEU A 223 -1.07 4.30 -0.63
CA LEU A 223 -2.17 3.75 -1.43
C LEU A 223 -2.86 4.87 -2.24
N GLN A 224 -3.26 5.96 -1.60
CA GLN A 224 -3.96 7.05 -2.28
C GLN A 224 -3.13 7.66 -3.41
N LYS A 225 -1.86 7.96 -3.16
CA LYS A 225 -0.93 8.44 -4.19
C LYS A 225 -0.79 7.44 -5.33
N THR A 226 -0.74 6.15 -5.02
CA THR A 226 -0.57 5.09 -6.02
C THR A 226 -1.81 4.91 -6.88
N ILE A 227 -3.01 5.01 -6.30
CA ILE A 227 -4.25 5.04 -7.07
C ILE A 227 -4.26 6.24 -8.01
N THR A 228 -3.95 7.44 -7.51
CA THR A 228 -3.88 8.65 -8.34
C THR A 228 -2.83 8.52 -9.45
N LEU A 229 -1.67 7.91 -9.17
CA LEU A 229 -0.67 7.61 -10.19
C LEU A 229 -1.27 6.71 -11.28
N ILE A 230 -1.87 5.58 -10.91
CA ILE A 230 -2.49 4.63 -11.84
C ILE A 230 -3.55 5.30 -12.71
N GLU A 231 -4.37 6.18 -12.13
CA GLU A 231 -5.40 6.93 -12.86
C GLU A 231 -4.84 7.90 -13.91
N ASN A 232 -3.61 8.39 -13.72
CA ASN A 232 -2.97 9.36 -14.60
C ASN A 232 -1.98 8.72 -15.60
N LEU A 233 -1.70 7.41 -15.47
CA LEU A 233 -0.79 6.72 -16.38
C LEU A 233 -1.24 6.79 -17.86
N PRO A 234 -0.29 6.77 -18.82
CA PRO A 234 -0.57 6.57 -20.23
C PRO A 234 -1.36 5.29 -20.52
N ALA A 235 -2.09 5.28 -21.64
CA ALA A 235 -2.91 4.14 -22.04
C ALA A 235 -2.10 2.85 -22.24
N SER A 236 -0.85 2.95 -22.71
CA SER A 236 0.07 1.82 -22.87
C SER A 236 0.31 1.08 -21.55
N ILE A 237 0.72 1.81 -20.50
CA ILE A 237 1.00 1.23 -19.17
C ILE A 237 -0.29 0.73 -18.51
N LYS A 238 -1.39 1.48 -18.63
CA LYS A 238 -2.71 1.03 -18.15
C LYS A 238 -3.18 -0.26 -18.81
N ASN A 239 -2.86 -0.47 -20.08
CA ASN A 239 -3.21 -1.70 -20.78
C ASN A 239 -2.34 -2.88 -20.32
N ALA A 240 -1.05 -2.66 -20.03
CA ALA A 240 -0.20 -3.68 -19.41
C ALA A 240 -0.75 -4.11 -18.04
N LEU A 241 -1.14 -3.15 -17.19
CA LEU A 241 -1.80 -3.42 -15.90
C LEU A 241 -3.10 -4.23 -16.05
N LYS A 242 -3.93 -3.91 -17.07
CA LYS A 242 -5.16 -4.67 -17.34
C LYS A 242 -4.88 -6.10 -17.78
N THR A 243 -3.86 -6.31 -18.62
CA THR A 243 -3.45 -7.64 -19.07
C THR A 243 -2.99 -8.47 -17.89
N GLU A 244 -2.05 -7.95 -17.09
CA GLU A 244 -1.53 -8.64 -15.90
C GLU A 244 -2.67 -8.96 -14.91
N PHE A 245 -3.57 -8.01 -14.66
CA PHE A 245 -4.73 -8.24 -13.78
C PHE A 245 -5.65 -9.34 -14.31
N SER A 246 -5.88 -9.41 -15.62
CA SER A 246 -6.68 -10.48 -16.22
C SER A 246 -6.01 -11.84 -16.12
N ASP A 247 -4.69 -11.89 -16.06
CA ASP A 247 -3.96 -13.15 -15.82
C ASP A 247 -4.04 -13.56 -14.35
N LEU A 248 -3.91 -12.62 -13.42
CA LEU A 248 -4.14 -12.86 -11.99
C LEU A 248 -5.56 -13.35 -11.68
N GLU A 249 -6.58 -12.81 -12.36
CA GLU A 249 -7.98 -13.20 -12.17
C GLU A 249 -8.25 -14.68 -12.49
N LYS A 250 -7.45 -15.27 -13.39
CA LYS A 250 -7.58 -16.70 -13.75
C LYS A 250 -7.07 -17.63 -12.65
N ASP A 251 -6.22 -17.14 -11.75
CA ASP A 251 -5.69 -17.92 -10.64
C ASP A 251 -6.53 -17.68 -9.37
N PRO A 252 -7.26 -18.70 -8.88
CA PRO A 252 -8.10 -18.57 -7.70
C PRO A 252 -7.32 -18.25 -6.41
N VAL A 253 -6.00 -18.47 -6.37
CA VAL A 253 -5.15 -18.11 -5.22
C VAL A 253 -5.16 -16.60 -4.97
N ASN A 254 -5.38 -15.79 -6.00
CA ASN A 254 -5.42 -14.32 -5.85
C ASN A 254 -6.75 -13.81 -5.27
N GLY A 255 -7.76 -14.67 -5.08
CA GLY A 255 -9.04 -14.30 -4.49
C GLY A 255 -9.89 -13.33 -5.33
N ILE A 256 -9.48 -13.05 -6.58
CA ILE A 256 -10.16 -12.15 -7.51
C ILE A 256 -11.44 -12.84 -8.02
N PRO A 257 -12.62 -12.21 -7.89
CA PRO A 257 -13.86 -12.82 -8.34
C PRO A 257 -13.94 -12.88 -9.88
N PRO A 258 -14.60 -13.91 -10.44
CA PRO A 258 -14.71 -14.05 -11.89
C PRO A 258 -15.33 -12.85 -12.58
N ASN A 259 -14.72 -12.39 -13.68
CA ASN A 259 -15.13 -11.21 -14.46
C ASN A 259 -14.97 -9.85 -13.76
N MET A 260 -14.26 -9.77 -12.64
CA MET A 260 -13.84 -8.47 -12.11
C MET A 260 -12.94 -7.78 -13.14
N LYS A 261 -13.21 -6.52 -13.46
CA LYS A 261 -12.32 -5.73 -14.33
C LYS A 261 -11.29 -5.00 -13.49
N PHE A 262 -10.14 -4.69 -14.10
CA PHE A 262 -9.14 -3.84 -13.46
C PHE A 262 -9.71 -2.48 -13.00
N SER A 263 -10.67 -1.92 -13.74
CA SER A 263 -11.38 -0.70 -13.32
C SER A 263 -12.17 -0.91 -12.01
N ASP A 264 -12.82 -2.05 -11.86
CA ASP A 264 -13.61 -2.37 -10.66
C ASP A 264 -12.67 -2.54 -9.45
N PHE A 265 -11.50 -3.15 -9.68
CA PHE A 265 -10.46 -3.28 -8.67
C PHE A 265 -9.92 -1.93 -8.19
N VAL A 266 -9.61 -1.01 -9.11
CA VAL A 266 -9.16 0.34 -8.77
C VAL A 266 -10.27 1.13 -8.06
N GLU A 267 -11.53 0.99 -8.47
CA GLU A 267 -12.66 1.61 -7.77
C GLU A 267 -12.85 1.07 -6.35
N ASP A 268 -12.71 -0.25 -6.15
CA ASP A 268 -12.80 -0.85 -4.82
C ASP A 268 -11.62 -0.41 -3.92
N LEU A 269 -10.41 -0.25 -4.48
CA LEU A 269 -9.26 0.31 -3.74
C LEU A 269 -9.54 1.73 -3.20
N LYS A 270 -10.26 2.57 -3.95
CA LYS A 270 -10.64 3.94 -3.52
C LYS A 270 -11.62 3.95 -2.35
N ARG A 271 -12.33 2.86 -2.10
CA ARG A 271 -13.32 2.76 -1.02
C ARG A 271 -12.68 2.51 0.34
N PHE A 272 -11.41 2.13 0.40
CA PHE A 272 -10.70 1.98 1.66
C PHE A 272 -10.58 3.33 2.38
N LYS A 273 -10.74 3.26 3.70
CA LYS A 273 -10.53 4.34 4.66
C LYS A 273 -9.32 3.99 5.50
N VAL A 274 -8.71 5.01 6.11
CA VAL A 274 -7.55 4.82 6.99
C VAL A 274 -7.77 3.76 8.09
N THR A 275 -8.99 3.66 8.63
CA THR A 275 -9.35 2.69 9.68
C THR A 275 -9.37 1.24 9.18
N ASP A 276 -9.48 1.03 7.87
CA ASP A 276 -9.48 -0.34 7.30
C ASP A 276 -8.09 -0.97 7.28
N LEU A 277 -7.05 -0.18 7.57
CA LEU A 277 -5.67 -0.63 7.60
C LEU A 277 -5.23 -1.04 9.00
N ASP A 278 -6.04 -0.79 10.03
CA ASP A 278 -5.64 -1.05 11.42
C ASP A 278 -5.31 -2.52 11.63
N ASP A 279 -6.14 -3.44 11.14
CA ASP A 279 -5.92 -4.89 11.24
C ASP A 279 -4.61 -5.29 10.53
N TYR A 280 -4.39 -4.79 9.32
CA TYR A 280 -3.15 -5.04 8.56
C TYR A 280 -1.92 -4.55 9.32
N ILE A 281 -1.93 -3.32 9.85
CA ILE A 281 -0.77 -2.78 10.56
C ILE A 281 -0.54 -3.52 11.89
N GLU A 282 -1.59 -4.01 12.56
CA GLU A 282 -1.46 -4.79 13.79
C GLU A 282 -0.89 -6.19 13.58
N THR A 283 -1.24 -6.87 12.48
CA THR A 283 -0.80 -8.24 12.19
C THR A 283 0.68 -8.33 11.80
N LEU A 284 1.26 -7.23 11.31
CA LEU A 284 2.68 -7.12 11.00
C LEU A 284 3.55 -7.23 12.26
N LYS A 285 4.55 -8.12 12.22
CA LYS A 285 5.41 -8.43 13.37
C LYS A 285 6.47 -7.35 13.66
#